data_AF-A0A355G3E6-F1
#
_entry.id   AF-A0A355G3E6-F1
#
_cell.length_a   1.000
_cell.length_b   1.000
_cell.length_c   1.000
_cell.angle_alpha   90.00
_cell.angle_beta   90.00
_cell.angle_gamma   90.00
#
_symmetry.space_group_name_H-M   'P 1'
#
loop_
_entity.id
_entity.type
_entity.pdbx_description
1 polymer ?
#
loop_
_entity_poly.entity_id
_entity_poly.type
_entity_poly.pdbx_seq_one_letter_code
_entity_poly.pdbx_strand_id
1 'polypeptide(L)'
;MIPQSLRENKPKILRRLTFFGIFSAVALVQNIGLLPEIVGLRFLPLLPLTVAVSRFERETYGLNFGLLAGVLCDLNIGRADGAHALFFALMGFVCGLLMTYLMMNNLITASLLAAVWELLYALFGYVLHCGFSGGSLRELFGFYLPSALLNLLTMPLIYYLVRAVNKQFRLMENEEI
;
A
#
# COMPACT_ATOMS: atom_id res chain seq x y z
N MET A 1 -28.53 -18.88 14.89
CA MET A 1 -27.39 -19.59 15.52
C MET A 1 -26.16 -19.26 14.69
N ILE A 2 -25.22 -18.46 15.21
CA ILE A 2 -24.01 -18.09 14.45
C ILE A 2 -23.05 -19.29 14.54
N PRO A 3 -22.54 -19.83 13.42
CA PRO A 3 -21.62 -20.98 13.45
C PRO A 3 -20.37 -20.65 14.25
N GLN A 4 -19.88 -21.61 15.07
CA GLN A 4 -18.74 -21.42 15.98
C GLN A 4 -17.47 -20.94 15.25
N SER A 5 -17.26 -21.39 14.01
CA SER A 5 -16.15 -20.94 13.14
C SER A 5 -16.18 -19.44 12.81
N LEU A 6 -17.36 -18.81 12.80
CA LEU A 6 -17.48 -17.38 12.55
C LEU A 6 -17.13 -16.57 13.80
N ARG A 7 -17.41 -17.09 15.00
CA ARG A 7 -17.13 -16.41 16.27
C ARG A 7 -15.62 -16.30 16.51
N GLU A 8 -14.88 -17.37 16.25
CA GLU A 8 -13.41 -17.42 16.39
C GLU A 8 -12.66 -16.54 15.36
N ASN A 9 -13.28 -16.25 14.21
CA ASN A 9 -12.68 -15.43 13.15
C ASN A 9 -13.11 -13.96 13.16
N LYS A 10 -14.02 -13.56 14.07
CA LYS A 10 -14.49 -12.17 14.18
C LYS A 10 -13.38 -11.13 14.27
N PRO A 11 -12.38 -11.24 15.16
CA PRO A 11 -11.35 -10.21 15.30
C PRO A 11 -10.51 -10.07 14.01
N LYS A 12 -10.26 -11.17 13.30
CA LYS A 12 -9.54 -11.17 12.00
C LYS A 12 -10.35 -10.50 10.91
N ILE A 13 -11.64 -10.79 10.81
CA ILE A 13 -12.53 -10.18 9.81
C ILE A 13 -12.64 -8.68 10.08
N LEU A 14 -12.86 -8.28 11.34
CA LEU A 14 -13.01 -6.88 11.70
C LEU A 14 -11.74 -6.08 11.42
N ARG A 15 -10.56 -6.63 11.73
CA ARG A 15 -9.27 -6.02 11.37
C ARG A 15 -9.13 -5.76 9.87
N ARG A 16 -9.52 -6.73 9.05
CA ARG A 16 -9.46 -6.62 7.58
C ARG A 16 -10.44 -5.59 7.05
N LEU A 17 -11.65 -5.51 7.63
CA LEU A 17 -12.62 -4.46 7.32
C LEU A 17 -12.08 -3.08 7.71
N THR A 18 -11.39 -2.96 8.85
CA THR A 18 -10.70 -1.73 9.24
C THR A 18 -9.64 -1.36 8.21
N PHE A 19 -8.80 -2.29 7.76
CA PHE A 19 -7.84 -2.01 6.69
C PHE A 19 -8.51 -1.59 5.39
N PHE A 20 -9.57 -2.27 4.96
CA PHE A 20 -10.34 -1.87 3.78
C PHE A 20 -10.84 -0.41 3.89
N GLY A 21 -11.37 -0.04 5.06
CA GLY A 21 -11.75 1.34 5.36
C GLY A 21 -10.59 2.32 5.30
N ILE A 22 -9.42 1.96 5.85
CA ILE A 22 -8.21 2.80 5.79
C ILE A 22 -7.74 3.00 4.35
N PHE A 23 -7.68 1.95 3.52
CA PHE A 23 -7.34 2.07 2.10
C PHE A 23 -8.29 3.02 1.37
N SER A 24 -9.59 2.85 1.60
CA SER A 24 -10.62 3.68 0.99
C SER A 24 -10.49 5.14 1.43
N ALA A 25 -10.29 5.40 2.73
CA ALA A 25 -10.11 6.75 3.26
C ALA A 25 -8.84 7.42 2.71
N VAL A 26 -7.72 6.69 2.67
CA VAL A 26 -6.45 7.20 2.12
C VAL A 26 -6.61 7.51 0.63
N ALA A 27 -7.28 6.64 -0.14
CA ALA A 27 -7.57 6.89 -1.55
C ALA A 27 -8.46 8.12 -1.73
N LEU A 28 -9.51 8.29 -0.91
CA LEU A 28 -10.35 9.48 -0.97
C LEU A 28 -9.56 10.76 -0.69
N VAL A 29 -8.78 10.78 0.39
CA VAL A 29 -7.94 11.93 0.78
C VAL A 29 -6.91 12.27 -0.31
N GLN A 30 -6.33 11.26 -0.96
CA GLN A 30 -5.46 11.43 -2.11
C GLN A 30 -6.19 12.00 -3.34
N ASN A 31 -7.42 11.54 -3.59
CA ASN A 31 -8.14 11.85 -4.82
C ASN A 31 -8.86 13.21 -4.79
N ILE A 32 -9.28 13.68 -3.61
CA ILE A 32 -9.95 14.99 -3.46
C ILE A 32 -8.96 16.18 -3.40
N GLY A 33 -7.65 15.93 -3.54
CA GLY A 33 -6.63 16.97 -3.49
C GLY A 33 -6.46 17.61 -2.10
N LEU A 34 -6.89 16.92 -1.03
CA LEU A 34 -6.74 17.42 0.35
C LEU A 34 -5.29 17.37 0.82
N LEU A 35 -4.47 16.55 0.17
CA LEU A 35 -3.04 16.48 0.43
C LEU A 35 -2.39 17.68 -0.27
N PRO A 36 -1.59 18.50 0.44
CA PRO A 36 -0.97 19.66 -0.17
C PRO A 36 -0.15 19.21 -1.39
N GLU A 37 -0.34 19.87 -2.52
CA GLU A 37 0.59 19.78 -3.65
C GLU A 37 1.92 20.36 -3.21
N ILE A 38 2.73 19.55 -2.52
CA ILE A 38 4.09 19.91 -2.17
C ILE A 38 4.85 19.89 -3.50
N VAL A 39 5.00 21.07 -4.11
CA VAL A 39 5.85 21.30 -5.29
C VAL A 39 5.34 20.58 -6.57
N GLY A 40 4.03 20.36 -6.69
CA GLY A 40 3.43 19.68 -7.85
C GLY A 40 3.81 18.20 -7.99
N LEU A 41 4.37 17.58 -6.95
CA LEU A 41 4.74 16.16 -6.92
C LEU A 41 3.53 15.29 -6.59
N ARG A 42 3.48 14.07 -7.14
CA ARG A 42 2.37 13.15 -6.92
C ARG A 42 2.57 12.38 -5.62
N PHE A 43 1.77 12.71 -4.61
CA PHE A 43 1.76 12.02 -3.33
C PHE A 43 0.87 10.78 -3.36
N LEU A 44 1.44 9.60 -3.09
CA LEU A 44 0.81 8.28 -3.20
C LEU A 44 1.01 7.43 -1.93
N PRO A 45 0.39 7.79 -0.80
CA PRO A 45 0.51 7.05 0.47
C PRO A 45 -0.07 5.63 0.41
N LEU A 46 -0.85 5.29 -0.63
CA LEU A 46 -1.35 3.93 -0.84
C LEU A 46 -0.24 2.89 -1.03
N LEU A 47 0.91 3.28 -1.61
CA LEU A 47 2.04 2.38 -1.83
C LEU A 47 2.66 1.91 -0.50
N PRO A 48 3.11 2.82 0.39
CA PRO A 48 3.65 2.42 1.70
C PRO A 48 2.59 1.74 2.57
N LEU A 49 1.31 2.12 2.44
CA LEU A 49 0.20 1.42 3.12
C LEU A 49 0.07 -0.03 2.67
N THR A 50 0.14 -0.29 1.37
CA THR A 50 0.07 -1.65 0.82
C THR A 50 1.25 -2.49 1.28
N VAL A 51 2.46 -1.95 1.25
CA VAL A 51 3.64 -2.63 1.79
C VAL A 51 3.43 -2.94 3.26
N ALA A 52 3.04 -1.95 4.08
CA ALA A 52 2.84 -2.14 5.51
C ALA A 52 1.80 -3.24 5.81
N VAL A 53 0.61 -3.20 5.21
CA VAL A 53 -0.47 -4.15 5.48
C VAL A 53 -0.14 -5.56 4.96
N SER A 54 0.46 -5.68 3.78
CA SER A 54 0.83 -6.98 3.20
C SER A 54 1.78 -7.76 4.11
N ARG A 55 2.67 -7.06 4.81
CA ARG A 55 3.58 -7.67 5.78
C ARG A 55 2.89 -8.27 7.02
N PHE A 56 1.66 -7.84 7.34
CA PHE A 56 0.88 -8.38 8.46
C PHE A 56 -0.16 -9.42 8.05
N GLU A 57 -0.72 -9.32 6.84
CA GLU A 57 -1.86 -10.13 6.39
C GLU A 57 -1.48 -11.32 5.47
N ARG A 58 -0.19 -11.57 5.23
CA ARG A 58 0.35 -12.64 4.37
C ARG A 58 0.04 -12.43 2.87
N GLU A 59 0.52 -13.33 2.02
CA GLU A 59 0.51 -13.20 0.55
C GLU A 59 -0.88 -13.08 -0.08
N THR A 60 -1.88 -13.87 0.34
CA THR A 60 -3.22 -13.86 -0.28
C THR A 60 -3.96 -12.55 -0.02
N TYR A 61 -3.88 -12.05 1.21
CA TYR A 61 -4.53 -10.79 1.57
C TYR A 61 -3.69 -9.59 1.14
N GLY A 62 -2.36 -9.71 1.11
CA GLY A 62 -1.47 -8.73 0.49
C GLY A 62 -1.82 -8.50 -0.99
N LEU A 63 -2.04 -9.58 -1.75
CA LEU A 63 -2.55 -9.50 -3.13
C LEU A 63 -3.88 -8.73 -3.21
N ASN A 64 -4.87 -9.08 -2.38
CA ASN A 64 -6.19 -8.45 -2.41
C ASN A 64 -6.16 -6.96 -2.02
N PHE A 65 -5.41 -6.59 -0.98
CA PHE A 65 -5.26 -5.20 -0.58
C PHE A 65 -4.44 -4.40 -1.59
N GLY A 66 -3.43 -5.02 -2.21
CA GLY A 66 -2.72 -4.43 -3.34
C GLY A 66 -3.65 -4.18 -4.53
N LEU A 67 -4.42 -5.19 -4.94
CA LEU A 67 -5.40 -5.04 -6.02
C LEU A 67 -6.38 -3.90 -5.71
N LEU A 68 -6.91 -3.84 -4.48
CA LEU A 68 -7.78 -2.75 -4.04
C LEU A 68 -7.10 -1.38 -4.18
N ALA A 69 -5.87 -1.21 -3.67
CA ALA A 69 -5.15 0.07 -3.79
C ALA A 69 -4.94 0.46 -5.26
N GLY A 70 -4.52 -0.47 -6.11
CA GLY A 70 -4.26 -0.17 -7.51
C GLY A 70 -5.54 0.17 -8.28
N VAL A 71 -6.66 -0.52 -8.02
CA VAL A 71 -7.97 -0.14 -8.58
C VAL A 71 -8.39 1.26 -8.12
N LEU A 72 -8.21 1.57 -6.83
CA LEU A 72 -8.51 2.92 -6.31
C LEU A 72 -7.63 4.01 -6.94
N CYS A 73 -6.40 3.68 -7.35
CA CYS A 73 -5.53 4.57 -8.12
C CYS A 73 -6.02 4.75 -9.56
N ASP A 74 -6.39 3.66 -10.24
CA ASP A 74 -6.85 3.66 -11.64
C ASP A 74 -8.16 4.45 -11.82
N LEU A 75 -9.07 4.39 -10.84
CA LEU A 75 -10.35 5.11 -10.86
C LEU A 75 -10.20 6.64 -10.88
N ASN A 76 -9.08 7.19 -10.41
CA ASN A 76 -8.87 8.64 -10.33
C ASN A 76 -8.31 9.23 -11.65
N ILE A 77 -7.47 8.48 -12.37
CA ILE A 77 -6.65 9.04 -13.47
C ILE A 77 -7.46 9.21 -14.78
N GLY A 78 -8.74 8.81 -14.81
CA GLY A 78 -9.55 8.79 -16.03
C GLY A 78 -9.04 7.80 -17.09
N ARG A 79 -8.01 7.01 -16.75
CA ARG A 79 -7.39 5.95 -17.53
C ARG A 79 -7.44 4.69 -16.67
N ALA A 80 -8.55 3.97 -16.75
CA ALA A 80 -8.73 2.70 -16.08
C ALA A 80 -8.14 1.56 -16.94
N ASP A 81 -6.84 1.61 -17.20
CA ASP A 81 -6.14 0.59 -17.99
C ASP A 81 -5.74 -0.65 -17.16
N GLY A 82 -5.92 -0.58 -15.83
CA GLY A 82 -5.61 -1.67 -14.89
C GLY A 82 -4.12 -1.81 -14.59
N ALA A 83 -3.28 -0.88 -15.08
CA ALA A 83 -1.85 -0.97 -14.93
C ALA A 83 -1.44 -0.79 -13.46
N HIS A 84 -2.06 0.15 -12.72
CA HIS A 84 -1.78 0.29 -11.29
C HIS A 84 -2.36 -0.87 -10.48
N ALA A 85 -3.54 -1.38 -10.82
CA ALA A 85 -4.13 -2.58 -10.23
C ALA A 85 -3.16 -3.78 -10.26
N LEU A 86 -2.57 -4.08 -11.43
CA LEU A 86 -1.63 -5.19 -11.58
C LEU A 86 -0.33 -4.96 -10.79
N PHE A 87 0.24 -3.75 -10.86
CA PHE A 87 1.46 -3.42 -10.15
C PHE A 87 1.29 -3.57 -8.64
N PHE A 88 0.23 -2.98 -8.07
CA PHE A 88 -0.01 -3.05 -6.63
C PHE A 88 -0.38 -4.45 -6.15
N ALA A 89 -1.14 -5.22 -6.95
CA ALA A 89 -1.43 -6.62 -6.63
C ALA A 89 -0.15 -7.45 -6.53
N LEU A 90 0.75 -7.33 -7.53
CA LEU A 90 2.04 -8.02 -7.53
C LEU A 90 2.89 -7.57 -6.34
N MET A 91 2.98 -6.27 -6.09
CA MET A 91 3.70 -5.72 -4.95
C MET A 91 3.18 -6.30 -3.62
N GLY A 92 1.87 -6.27 -3.41
CA GLY A 92 1.24 -6.77 -2.19
C GLY A 92 1.47 -8.28 -2.01
N PHE A 93 1.35 -9.05 -3.09
CA PHE A 93 1.64 -10.48 -3.08
C PHE A 93 3.10 -10.77 -2.70
N VAL A 94 4.06 -10.14 -3.40
CA VAL A 94 5.50 -10.33 -3.14
C VAL A 94 5.85 -9.87 -1.73
N CYS A 95 5.34 -8.74 -1.26
CA CYS A 95 5.59 -8.26 0.10
C CYS A 95 5.05 -9.23 1.16
N GLY A 96 3.86 -9.79 0.94
CA GLY A 96 3.28 -10.80 1.82
C GLY A 96 4.09 -12.08 1.83
N LEU A 97 4.52 -12.56 0.65
CA LEU A 97 5.35 -13.75 0.49
C LEU A 97 6.70 -13.59 1.19
N LEU A 98 7.38 -12.47 0.92
CA LEU A 98 8.69 -12.16 1.48
C LEU A 98 8.66 -12.15 3.01
N MET A 99 7.57 -11.66 3.61
CA MET A 99 7.41 -11.70 5.07
C MET A 99 7.05 -13.07 5.63
N THR A 100 6.29 -13.88 4.89
CA THR A 100 6.04 -15.28 5.25
C THR A 100 7.35 -16.07 5.32
N TYR A 101 8.36 -15.76 4.50
CA TYR A 101 9.61 -16.55 4.40
C TYR A 101 10.88 -15.91 5.01
N LEU A 102 11.02 -14.57 5.07
CA LEU A 102 12.25 -13.88 5.50
C LEU A 102 12.17 -13.21 6.89
N MET A 103 11.11 -13.48 7.65
CA MET A 103 10.96 -13.26 9.10
C MET A 103 11.76 -12.09 9.72
N MET A 104 11.43 -10.84 9.40
CA MET A 104 11.66 -9.71 10.33
C MET A 104 10.60 -8.60 10.16
N ASN A 105 9.64 -8.54 11.07
CA ASN A 105 8.66 -7.45 11.12
C ASN A 105 9.20 -6.27 11.93
N ASN A 106 10.17 -5.56 11.37
CA ASN A 106 10.70 -4.32 11.93
C ASN A 106 10.48 -3.16 10.93
N LEU A 107 10.67 -1.92 11.42
CA LEU A 107 10.50 -0.71 10.60
C LEU A 107 11.54 -0.63 9.47
N ILE A 108 12.78 -1.06 9.72
CA ILE A 108 13.88 -0.95 8.75
C ILE A 108 13.59 -1.80 7.52
N THR A 109 13.21 -3.07 7.71
CA THR A 109 12.79 -3.97 6.62
C THR A 109 11.57 -3.43 5.90
N ALA A 110 10.65 -2.77 6.61
CA ALA A 110 9.50 -2.08 6.01
C ALA A 110 9.94 -0.98 5.05
N SER A 111 10.81 -0.10 5.53
CA SER A 111 11.29 1.07 4.80
C SER A 111 12.16 0.67 3.63
N LEU A 112 13.01 -0.36 3.76
CA LEU A 112 13.80 -0.87 2.65
C LEU A 112 12.92 -1.45 1.56
N LEU A 113 11.93 -2.27 1.94
CA LEU A 113 11.01 -2.86 0.96
C LEU A 113 10.15 -1.78 0.29
N ALA A 114 9.65 -0.80 1.06
CA ALA A 114 8.95 0.35 0.52
C ALA A 114 9.85 1.14 -0.44
N ALA A 115 11.12 1.41 -0.10
CA ALA A 115 12.03 2.15 -0.96
C ALA A 115 12.26 1.46 -2.31
N VAL A 116 12.40 0.14 -2.32
CA VAL A 116 12.51 -0.64 -3.56
C VAL A 116 11.25 -0.51 -4.40
N TRP A 117 10.07 -0.67 -3.81
CA TRP A 117 8.80 -0.57 -4.54
C TRP A 117 8.48 0.84 -5.01
N GLU A 118 8.81 1.87 -4.23
CA GLU A 118 8.70 3.27 -4.63
C GLU A 118 9.57 3.58 -5.86
N LEU A 119 10.82 3.09 -5.87
CA LEU A 119 11.70 3.25 -7.02
C LEU A 119 11.16 2.52 -8.25
N LEU A 120 10.69 1.28 -8.09
CA LEU A 120 10.08 0.52 -9.18
C LEU A 120 8.81 1.21 -9.69
N TYR A 121 8.01 1.80 -8.80
CA TYR A 121 6.80 2.52 -9.17
C TYR A 121 7.11 3.85 -9.90
N ALA A 122 8.15 4.57 -9.48
CA ALA A 122 8.65 5.75 -10.19
C ALA A 122 9.10 5.41 -11.61
N LEU A 123 9.86 4.32 -11.79
CA LEU A 123 10.26 3.83 -13.11
C LEU A 123 9.06 3.35 -13.93
N PHE A 124 8.13 2.64 -13.30
CA PHE A 124 6.89 2.19 -13.94
C PHE A 124 6.07 3.37 -14.47
N GLY A 125 5.84 4.39 -13.65
CA GLY A 125 5.14 5.61 -14.05
C GLY A 125 5.86 6.36 -15.17
N TYR A 126 7.20 6.44 -15.12
CA TYR A 126 8.00 7.05 -16.17
C TYR A 126 7.90 6.28 -17.50
N VAL A 127 7.99 4.95 -17.48
CA VAL A 127 7.87 4.12 -18.68
C VAL A 127 6.47 4.22 -19.28
N LEU A 128 5.41 4.16 -18.47
CA LEU A 128 4.04 4.25 -18.95
C LEU A 128 3.72 5.60 -19.60
N HIS A 129 4.24 6.70 -19.03
CA HIS A 129 3.94 8.04 -19.52
C HIS A 129 4.88 8.49 -20.64
N CYS A 130 6.17 8.20 -20.51
CA CYS A 130 7.23 8.79 -21.33
C CYS A 130 7.90 7.78 -22.28
N GLY A 131 7.69 6.47 -22.08
CA GLY A 131 8.34 5.40 -22.84
C GLY A 131 7.97 5.35 -24.32
N PHE A 132 6.81 5.88 -24.70
CA PHE A 132 6.35 5.94 -26.09
C PHE A 132 6.53 7.31 -26.76
N SER A 133 6.85 8.34 -25.97
CA SER A 133 6.90 9.75 -26.42
C SER A 133 8.32 10.34 -26.42
N GLY A 134 9.35 9.56 -26.07
CA GLY A 134 10.75 10.02 -26.04
C GLY A 134 11.08 10.84 -24.79
N GLY A 135 10.63 10.37 -23.62
CA GLY A 135 10.84 11.00 -22.31
C GLY A 135 12.26 11.49 -22.03
N SER A 136 12.35 12.65 -21.38
CA SER A 136 13.63 13.19 -20.90
C SER A 136 13.96 12.63 -19.52
N LEU A 137 15.25 12.34 -19.28
CA LEU A 137 15.74 12.03 -17.93
C LEU A 137 15.42 13.12 -16.91
N ARG A 138 15.19 14.37 -17.35
CA ARG A 138 14.77 15.47 -16.47
C ARG A 138 13.43 15.20 -15.77
N GLU A 139 12.50 14.50 -16.41
CA GLU A 139 11.21 14.16 -15.81
C GLU A 139 11.37 13.08 -14.74
N LEU A 140 12.21 12.08 -15.01
CA LEU A 140 12.54 11.03 -14.04
C LEU A 140 13.14 11.62 -12.76
N PHE A 141 14.19 12.46 -12.90
CA PHE A 141 14.88 13.05 -11.76
C PHE A 141 14.15 14.25 -11.13
N GLY A 142 13.32 14.97 -11.89
CA GLY A 142 12.62 16.16 -11.44
C GLY A 142 11.23 15.90 -10.85
N PHE A 143 10.58 14.81 -11.24
CA PHE A 143 9.19 14.51 -10.85
C PHE A 143 9.04 13.13 -10.19
N TYR A 144 9.45 12.05 -10.87
CA TYR A 144 9.17 10.69 -10.41
C TYR A 144 10.01 10.28 -9.19
N LEU A 145 11.32 10.52 -9.20
CA LEU A 145 12.20 10.22 -8.07
C LEU A 145 11.87 11.04 -6.81
N PRO A 146 11.69 12.37 -6.91
CA PRO A 146 11.29 13.17 -5.75
C PRO A 146 9.94 12.75 -5.17
N SER A 147 8.98 12.36 -6.02
CA SER A 147 7.68 11.82 -5.56
C SER A 147 7.86 10.51 -4.79
N ALA A 148 8.70 9.59 -5.28
CA ALA A 148 9.03 8.34 -4.57
C ALA A 148 9.67 8.59 -3.20
N LEU A 149 10.57 9.58 -3.09
CA LEU A 149 11.17 9.98 -1.81
C LEU A 149 10.12 10.54 -0.85
N LEU A 150 9.23 11.40 -1.34
CA LEU A 150 8.14 11.96 -0.54
C LEU A 150 7.23 10.87 0.03
N ASN A 151 6.86 9.89 -0.79
CA ASN A 151 6.04 8.77 -0.35
C ASN A 151 6.79 7.90 0.66
N LEU A 152 8.08 7.64 0.45
CA LEU A 152 8.91 6.87 1.37
C LEU A 152 8.98 7.53 2.77
N LEU A 153 8.98 8.86 2.84
CA LEU A 153 8.96 9.59 4.12
C LEU A 153 7.68 9.35 4.93
N THR A 154 6.59 8.93 4.30
CA THR A 154 5.34 8.57 4.99
C THR A 154 5.38 7.17 5.61
N MET A 155 6.34 6.34 5.19
CA MET A 155 6.41 4.94 5.59
C MET A 155 6.47 4.74 7.10
N PRO A 156 7.26 5.51 7.90
CA PRO A 156 7.27 5.34 9.35
C PRO A 156 5.90 5.60 9.99
N LEU A 157 5.21 6.67 9.57
CA LEU A 157 3.89 7.03 10.08
C LEU A 157 2.88 5.91 9.80
N ILE A 158 2.84 5.43 8.55
CA ILE A 158 1.96 4.35 8.11
C ILE A 158 2.29 3.03 8.82
N TYR A 159 3.57 2.73 8.99
CA TYR A 159 4.01 1.53 9.70
C TYR A 159 3.47 1.50 11.13
N TYR A 160 3.60 2.60 11.87
CA TYR A 160 3.09 2.68 13.24
C TYR A 160 1.57 2.62 13.31
N LEU A 161 0.86 3.26 12.37
CA LEU A 161 -0.60 3.15 12.24
C LEU A 161 -1.03 1.69 12.05
N VAL A 162 -0.47 1.01 11.05
CA VAL A 162 -0.82 -0.39 10.75
C VAL A 162 -0.43 -1.31 11.91
N ARG A 163 0.72 -1.06 12.55
CA ARG A 163 1.14 -1.82 13.74
C ARG A 163 0.20 -1.62 14.92
N ALA A 164 -0.28 -0.40 15.16
CA ALA A 164 -1.23 -0.10 16.23
C ALA A 164 -2.56 -0.83 16.00
N VAL A 165 -3.11 -0.76 14.80
CA VAL A 165 -4.33 -1.49 14.41
C VAL A 165 -4.14 -3.00 14.64
N ASN A 166 -3.06 -3.58 14.12
CA ASN A 166 -2.78 -5.01 14.32
C ASN A 166 -2.65 -5.41 15.79
N LYS A 167 -2.06 -4.54 16.63
CA LYS A 167 -1.92 -4.79 18.06
C LYS A 167 -3.29 -4.84 18.76
N GLN A 168 -4.18 -3.88 18.49
CA GLN A 168 -5.52 -3.83 19.08
C GLN A 168 -6.33 -5.10 18.79
N PHE A 169 -6.33 -5.54 17.53
CA PHE A 169 -7.07 -6.74 17.13
C PHE A 169 -6.48 -8.05 17.65
N ARG A 170 -5.16 -8.12 17.86
CA ARG A 170 -4.52 -9.27 18.53
C ARG A 170 -4.89 -9.36 20.01
N LEU A 171 -5.10 -8.23 20.69
CA LEU A 171 -5.53 -8.25 22.09
C LEU A 171 -6.96 -8.80 22.22
N MET A 172 -7.87 -8.35 21.36
CA MET A 172 -9.25 -8.88 21.32
C MET A 172 -9.29 -10.38 21.00
N GLU A 173 -8.41 -10.88 20.13
CA GLU A 173 -8.32 -12.32 19.84
C GLU A 173 -7.86 -13.14 21.06
N ASN A 174 -7.04 -12.56 21.94
CA ASN A 174 -6.58 -13.24 23.15
C ASN A 174 -7.59 -13.17 24.32
N GLU A 175 -8.51 -12.21 24.33
CA GLU A 175 -9.56 -12.07 25.36
C GLU A 175 -10.78 -12.95 25.09
N GLU A 176 -10.97 -13.41 23.84
CA GLU A 176 -12.07 -14.30 23.44
C GLU A 176 -11.76 -15.81 23.61
N ILE A 177 -10.52 -16.17 24.01
CA ILE A 177 -10.04 -17.55 24.26
C ILE A 177 -9.98 -17.79 25.76
#